data_AF-A0A3C2AZD7-F1
#
_entry.id   AF-A0A3C2AZD7-F1
#
_cell.length_a   1.000
_cell.length_b   1.000
_cell.length_c   1.000
_cell.angle_alpha   90.00
_cell.angle_beta   90.00
_cell.angle_gamma   90.00
#
_symmetry.space_group_name_H-M   'P 1'
#
loop_
_entity.id
_entity.type
_entity.pdbx_description
1 polymer ?
#
loop_
_entity_poly.entity_id
_entity_poly.type
_entity_poly.pdbx_seq_one_letter_code
_entity_poly.pdbx_strand_id
1 'polypeptide(L)'
;CARHQTAGRGRLDRRWDAPPGSNLLVSMLFRSMPTVPAELTWRVGLAACAAAEGVAGVSPTLKWPNDLLLGDAKLAGILAQAQ
;
A
#
# COMPACT_ATOMS: atom_id res chain seq x y z
N CYS A 1 0.79 -7.04 11.42
CA CYS A 1 1.50 -5.74 11.24
C CYS A 1 2.88 -5.84 11.87
N ALA A 2 3.81 -4.98 11.48
CA ALA A 2 5.17 -4.94 12.05
C ALA A 2 5.57 -3.49 12.39
N ARG A 3 6.42 -3.32 13.41
CA ARG A 3 7.00 -1.99 13.75
C ARG A 3 8.19 -1.62 12.86
N HIS A 4 8.84 -2.62 12.27
CA HIS A 4 9.97 -2.47 11.36
C HIS A 4 10.07 -3.73 10.48
N GLN A 5 10.56 -3.58 9.26
CA GLN A 5 10.85 -4.68 8.34
C GLN A 5 12.34 -4.63 7.97
N THR A 6 13.09 -5.66 8.36
CA THR A 6 14.53 -5.76 8.05
C THR A 6 14.79 -6.10 6.58
N ALA A 7 13.80 -6.70 5.90
CA ALA A 7 13.84 -7.08 4.50
C ALA A 7 12.55 -6.62 3.77
N GLY A 8 12.15 -5.37 3.98
CA GLY A 8 11.01 -4.77 3.28
C GLY A 8 11.21 -4.79 1.77
N ARG A 9 10.18 -5.22 1.02
CA ARG A 9 10.21 -5.31 -0.45
C ARG A 9 9.10 -4.48 -1.07
N GLY A 10 9.42 -3.79 -2.14
CA GLY A 10 8.50 -3.23 -3.12
C GLY A 10 8.46 -4.09 -4.38
N ARG A 11 7.81 -3.57 -5.43
CA ARG A 11 7.77 -4.22 -6.75
C ARG A 11 9.15 -4.23 -7.41
N LEU A 12 9.38 -5.24 -8.26
CA LEU A 12 10.62 -5.45 -9.01
C LEU A 12 11.84 -5.55 -8.08
N ASP A 13 11.64 -6.24 -6.95
CA ASP A 13 12.65 -6.48 -5.90
C ASP A 13 13.34 -5.24 -5.33
N ARG A 14 12.75 -4.05 -5.53
CA ARG A 14 13.22 -2.83 -4.90
C ARG A 14 13.04 -2.92 -3.40
N ARG A 15 14.03 -2.43 -2.64
CA ARG A 15 13.94 -2.35 -1.18
C ARG A 15 12.86 -1.35 -0.76
N TRP A 16 12.03 -1.72 0.22
CA TRP A 16 11.18 -0.79 0.94
C TRP A 16 11.84 -0.46 2.28
N ASP A 17 12.30 0.78 2.43
CA ASP A 17 12.93 1.25 3.66
C ASP A 17 11.92 2.03 4.51
N ALA A 18 11.82 1.66 5.78
CA ALA A 18 10.89 2.24 6.74
C ALA A 18 11.53 2.22 8.13
N PRO A 19 12.07 3.37 8.57
CA PRO A 19 12.58 3.51 9.94
C PRO A 19 11.52 3.11 10.97
N PRO A 20 11.89 2.51 12.11
CA PRO A 20 10.93 2.09 13.13
C PRO A 20 10.00 3.24 13.55
N GLY A 21 8.69 2.97 13.57
CA GLY A 21 7.67 3.94 13.98
C GLY A 21 7.31 5.01 12.94
N SER A 22 7.98 5.07 11.79
CA SER A 22 7.71 6.07 10.75
C SER A 22 6.55 5.70 9.81
N ASN A 23 6.23 4.41 9.72
CA ASN A 23 5.29 3.86 8.74
C ASN A 23 4.37 2.80 9.38
N LEU A 24 3.16 2.68 8.83
CA LEU A 24 2.28 1.54 9.08
C LEU A 24 2.63 0.39 8.12
N LEU A 25 3.23 -0.69 8.65
CA LEU A 25 3.62 -1.87 7.85
C LEU A 25 2.63 -3.01 8.09
N VAL A 26 1.80 -3.30 7.08
CA VAL A 26 0.68 -4.25 7.18
C VAL A 26 0.66 -5.18 5.97
N SER A 27 0.27 -6.43 6.20
CA SER A 27 -0.05 -7.41 5.16
C SER A 27 -1.43 -7.98 5.46
N MET A 28 -2.23 -8.19 4.41
CA MET A 28 -3.59 -8.70 4.51
C MET A 28 -3.71 -9.93 3.61
N LEU A 29 -4.34 -10.99 4.11
CA LEU A 29 -4.62 -12.20 3.35
C LEU A 29 -6.08 -12.18 2.87
N PHE A 30 -6.27 -12.25 1.56
CA PHE A 30 -7.59 -12.43 0.95
C PHE A 30 -7.73 -13.87 0.48
N ARG A 31 -8.75 -14.59 0.98
CA ARG A 31 -9.00 -16.00 0.60
C ARG A 31 -9.81 -16.14 -0.68
N SER A 32 -10.63 -15.15 -1.00
CA SER A 32 -11.37 -15.07 -2.25
C SER A 32 -10.70 -14.02 -3.14
N MET A 33 -10.36 -14.42 -4.36
CA MET A 33 -9.74 -13.56 -5.34
C MET A 33 -10.79 -13.19 -6.41
N PRO A 34 -10.86 -11.93 -6.85
CA PRO A 34 -11.64 -11.57 -8.03
C PRO A 34 -11.07 -12.25 -9.27
N THR A 35 -11.88 -12.36 -10.32
CA THR A 35 -11.46 -12.91 -11.62
C THR A 35 -10.20 -12.22 -12.17
N VAL A 36 -10.05 -10.91 -11.92
CA VAL A 36 -8.87 -10.13 -12.27
C VAL A 36 -8.08 -9.82 -10.98
N PRO A 37 -6.98 -10.53 -10.67
CA PRO A 37 -6.27 -10.38 -9.39
C PRO A 37 -5.79 -8.97 -9.09
N ALA A 38 -5.46 -8.18 -10.12
CA ALA A 38 -5.04 -6.79 -10.00
C ALA A 38 -6.11 -5.89 -9.33
N GLU A 39 -7.38 -6.26 -9.44
CA GLU A 39 -8.50 -5.52 -8.85
C GLU A 39 -8.36 -5.38 -7.33
N LEU A 40 -7.79 -6.37 -6.63
CA LEU A 40 -7.53 -6.24 -5.20
C LEU A 40 -6.54 -5.13 -4.88
N THR A 41 -5.52 -4.94 -5.72
CA THR A 41 -4.54 -3.85 -5.53
C THR A 41 -5.23 -2.50 -5.65
N TRP A 42 -6.13 -2.36 -6.62
CA TRP A 42 -6.87 -1.12 -6.86
C TRP A 42 -7.86 -0.84 -5.74
N ARG A 43 -8.63 -1.85 -5.33
CA ARG A 43 -9.60 -1.74 -4.22
C ARG A 43 -8.91 -1.37 -2.92
N VAL A 44 -7.77 -1.99 -2.60
CA VAL A 44 -6.96 -1.63 -1.42
C VAL A 44 -6.40 -0.21 -1.57
N GLY A 45 -5.96 0.18 -2.77
CA GLY A 45 -5.49 1.55 -3.06
C GLY A 45 -6.54 2.61 -2.79
N LEU A 46 -7.73 2.44 -3.35
CA LEU A 46 -8.85 3.36 -3.15
C LEU A 46 -9.33 3.39 -1.70
N ALA A 47 -9.40 2.22 -1.04
CA ALA A 47 -9.74 2.15 0.38
C ALA A 47 -8.69 2.86 1.26
N ALA A 48 -7.41 2.74 0.93
CA ALA A 48 -6.34 3.44 1.63
C ALA A 48 -6.41 4.97 1.42
N CYS A 49 -6.77 5.44 0.22
CA CYS A 49 -7.05 6.87 -0.02
C CYS A 49 -8.19 7.37 0.88
N ALA A 50 -9.32 6.67 0.89
CA ALA A 50 -10.48 7.02 1.73
C ALA A 50 -10.14 6.98 3.23
N ALA A 51 -9.33 6.01 3.66
CA ALA A 51 -8.87 5.92 5.05
C ALA A 51 -7.93 7.07 5.43
N ALA A 52 -7.02 7.47 4.54
CA ALA A 52 -6.13 8.61 4.79
C ALA A 52 -6.92 9.91 4.96
N GLU A 53 -7.97 10.09 4.16
CA GLU A 53 -8.86 11.25 4.28
C GLU A 53 -9.65 11.21 5.58
N GLY A 54 -10.27 10.08 5.92
CA GLY A 54 -11.09 9.95 7.14
C GLY A 54 -10.30 9.97 8.45
N VAL A 55 -9.04 9.51 8.45
CA VAL A 55 -8.23 9.40 9.68
C VAL A 55 -7.28 10.58 9.87
N ALA A 56 -6.69 11.08 8.77
CA ALA A 56 -5.64 12.09 8.83
C ALA A 56 -6.01 13.40 8.11
N GLY A 57 -7.18 13.49 7.46
CA GLY A 57 -7.61 14.70 6.76
C GLY A 57 -6.79 15.02 5.52
N VAL A 58 -6.06 14.03 4.96
CA VAL A 58 -5.28 14.18 3.73
C VAL A 58 -5.91 13.39 2.60
N SER A 59 -5.95 13.95 1.40
CA SER A 59 -6.61 13.34 0.24
C SER A 59 -5.57 12.91 -0.80
N PRO A 60 -4.88 11.77 -0.61
CA PRO A 60 -3.92 11.28 -1.59
C PRO A 60 -4.62 10.73 -2.83
N THR A 61 -3.95 10.79 -3.97
CA THR A 61 -4.41 10.19 -5.22
C THR A 61 -3.77 8.83 -5.45
N LEU A 62 -4.47 7.93 -6.13
CA LEU A 62 -3.91 6.65 -6.56
C LEU A 62 -3.10 6.87 -7.84
N LYS A 63 -1.77 6.89 -7.73
CA LYS A 63 -0.89 6.68 -8.88
C LYS A 63 -1.01 5.22 -9.30
N TRP A 64 -1.68 5.05 -10.43
CA TRP A 64 -1.96 3.74 -10.96
C TRP A 64 -0.69 2.91 -11.16
N PRO A 65 -0.70 1.60 -10.82
CA PRO A 65 -1.81 0.85 -10.23
C PRO A 65 -1.77 0.71 -8.70
N ASN A 66 -0.73 1.18 -8.01
CA ASN A 66 -0.42 0.63 -6.68
C ASN A 66 0.30 1.59 -5.72
N ASP A 67 0.48 2.85 -6.08
CA ASP A 67 1.15 3.84 -5.23
C ASP A 67 0.17 4.95 -4.88
N LEU A 68 0.17 5.39 -3.62
CA LEU A 68 -0.58 6.58 -3.20
C LEU A 68 0.36 7.78 -3.24
N LEU A 69 -0.08 8.88 -3.84
CA LEU A 69 0.65 10.14 -3.84
C LEU A 69 -0.12 11.21 -3.07
N LEU A 70 0.60 12.02 -2.29
CA LEU A 70 0.08 13.27 -1.76
C LEU A 70 0.79 14.41 -2.52
N GLY A 71 0.06 15.08 -3.42
CA GLY A 71 0.69 15.87 -4.48
C GLY A 71 1.54 14.99 -5.39
N ASP A 72 2.81 15.34 -5.57
CA ASP A 72 3.77 14.56 -6.36
C ASP A 72 4.62 13.58 -5.52
N ALA A 73 4.48 13.63 -4.19
CA ALA A 73 5.27 12.82 -3.27
C ALA A 73 4.60 11.49 -2.98
N LYS A 74 5.39 10.41 -2.99
CA LYS A 74 4.89 9.06 -2.65
C LYS A 74 4.59 8.96 -1.16
N LEU A 75 3.33 8.68 -0.85
CA LEU A 75 2.82 8.50 0.51
C LEU A 75 2.82 7.04 0.93
N ALA A 76 2.35 6.14 0.06
CA ALA A 76 2.29 4.70 0.36
C ALA A 76 2.50 3.85 -0.89
N GLY A 77 2.85 2.58 -0.68
CA GLY A 77 2.98 1.58 -1.74
C GLY A 77 2.23 0.31 -1.37
N ILE A 78 1.55 -0.28 -2.34
CA ILE A 78 0.84 -1.55 -2.22
C ILE A 78 1.57 -2.59 -3.04
N LEU A 79 1.81 -3.74 -2.41
CA LEU A 79 2.39 -4.91 -3.05
C LEU A 79 1.43 -6.09 -2.90
N ALA A 80 0.78 -6.47 -3.99
CA ALA A 80 0.02 -7.72 -4.06
C ALA A 80 0.95 -8.84 -4.51
N GLN A 81 0.84 -9.99 -3.84
CA GLN A 81 1.55 -11.23 -4.19
C GLN A 81 0.53 -12.37 -4.17
N ALA A 82 0.60 -13.23 -5.16
CA ALA A 82 -0.08 -14.53 -5.16
C ALA A 82 1.01 -15.61 -5.09
N GLN A 83 0.74 -16.69 -4.35
CA GLN A 83 1.56 -17.89 -4.40
C GLN A 83 1.06 -18.80 -5.52
#